data_AF-A0A529PZ89-F1
#
_entry.id   AF-A0A529PZ89-F1
#
_cell.length_a   1.000
_cell.length_b   1.000
_cell.length_c   1.000
_cell.angle_alpha   90.00
_cell.angle_beta   90.00
_cell.angle_gamma   90.00
#
_symmetry.space_group_name_H-M   'P 1'
#
loop_
_entity.id
_entity.type
_entity.pdbx_description
1 polymer ?
#
loop_
_entity_poly.entity_id
_entity_poly.type
_entity_poly.pdbx_seq_one_letter_code
_entity_poly.pdbx_strand_id
1 'polypeptide(L)'
;ALQSAASADGAFPLDVLGAESAGMIGYMIEQELANLTSQRLFATLLTQVKVDPGDPAFAHPTKPIGPVYDEATARRLAGERGWTVAPDGDKWRRVVPSPRPLDILEVSVISYL
;
A
#
# COMPACT_ATOMS: atom_id res chain seq x y z
N ALA A 1 -4.51 -5.36 5.11
CA ALA A 1 -3.83 -5.04 6.37
C ALA A 1 -4.75 -5.43 7.54
N LEU A 2 -4.22 -5.63 8.74
CA LEU A 2 -4.99 -6.13 9.89
C LEU A 2 -6.22 -5.24 10.15
N GLN A 3 -6.07 -3.93 9.91
CA GLN A 3 -7.12 -2.93 10.14
C GLN A 3 -8.12 -2.78 8.99
N SER A 4 -7.75 -3.05 7.73
CA SER A 4 -8.71 -3.00 6.61
C SER A 4 -9.85 -4.02 6.74
N ALA A 5 -9.69 -5.01 7.63
CA ALA A 5 -10.69 -6.01 7.96
C ALA A 5 -11.36 -5.81 9.33
N ALA A 6 -10.89 -4.87 10.17
CA ALA A 6 -11.23 -4.81 11.60
C ALA A 6 -12.14 -3.66 12.03
N SER A 7 -12.40 -2.65 11.19
CA SER A 7 -13.04 -1.40 11.66
C SER A 7 -14.40 -1.14 11.03
N ALA A 8 -15.44 -1.11 11.88
CA ALA A 8 -16.79 -0.65 11.53
C ALA A 8 -16.94 0.90 11.58
N ASP A 9 -16.01 1.63 12.23
CA ASP A 9 -16.16 3.06 12.57
C ASP A 9 -15.07 4.00 12.00
N GLY A 10 -14.44 3.65 10.88
CA GLY A 10 -13.56 4.57 10.16
C GLY A 10 -12.38 3.85 9.54
N ALA A 11 -12.40 3.71 8.22
CA ALA A 11 -11.24 3.22 7.50
C ALA A 11 -10.12 4.27 7.59
N PHE A 12 -8.95 3.87 8.06
CA PHE A 12 -7.76 4.72 7.96
C PHE A 12 -7.52 5.12 6.49
N PRO A 13 -7.00 6.34 6.26
CA PRO A 13 -6.52 6.75 4.95
C PRO A 13 -5.55 5.73 4.34
N LEU A 14 -5.54 5.63 3.01
CA LEU A 14 -4.82 4.58 2.30
C LEU A 14 -3.30 4.66 2.49
N ASP A 15 -2.74 5.86 2.68
CA ASP A 15 -1.34 6.10 2.99
C ASP A 15 -0.96 5.53 4.37
N VAL A 16 -1.82 5.68 5.38
CA VAL A 16 -1.63 5.08 6.71
C VAL A 16 -1.63 3.55 6.61
N LEU A 17 -2.55 2.97 5.83
CA LEU A 17 -2.57 1.53 5.56
C LEU A 17 -1.32 1.07 4.77
N GLY A 18 -0.76 1.95 3.93
CA GLY A 18 0.50 1.75 3.25
C GLY A 18 1.67 1.67 4.22
N ALA A 19 1.74 2.59 5.19
CA ALA A 19 2.74 2.59 6.25
C ALA A 19 2.63 1.33 7.15
N GLU A 20 1.40 0.92 7.52
CA GLU A 20 1.17 -0.34 8.25
C GLU A 20 1.74 -1.55 7.48
N SER A 21 1.47 -1.60 6.16
CA SER A 21 1.96 -2.67 5.30
C SER A 21 3.49 -2.68 5.19
N ALA A 22 4.11 -1.49 5.09
CA ALA A 22 5.56 -1.36 5.06
C ALA A 22 6.21 -1.85 6.37
N GLY A 23 5.64 -1.48 7.52
CA GLY A 23 6.11 -1.96 8.82
C GLY A 23 5.99 -3.48 8.97
N MET A 24 4.85 -4.06 8.58
CA MET A 24 4.64 -5.50 8.63
C MET A 24 5.63 -6.27 7.75
N ILE A 25 5.80 -5.85 6.49
CA ILE A 25 6.72 -6.50 5.54
C ILE A 25 8.17 -6.35 6.02
N GLY A 26 8.56 -5.13 6.43
CA GLY A 26 9.91 -4.87 6.90
C GLY A 26 10.25 -5.67 8.15
N TYR A 27 9.34 -5.75 9.13
CA TYR A 27 9.50 -6.61 10.31
C TYR A 27 9.78 -8.07 9.94
N MET A 28 9.00 -8.66 9.02
CA MET A 28 9.23 -10.04 8.58
C MET A 28 10.62 -10.20 7.94
N ILE A 29 11.00 -9.29 7.05
CA ILE A 29 12.31 -9.34 6.38
C ILE A 29 13.45 -9.20 7.39
N GLU A 30 13.35 -8.21 8.28
CA GLU A 30 14.35 -7.93 9.32
C GLU A 30 14.55 -9.13 10.25
N GLN A 31 13.46 -9.74 10.70
CA GLN A 31 13.51 -10.91 11.56
C GLN A 31 14.17 -12.11 10.86
N GLU A 32 13.79 -12.41 9.62
CA GLU A 32 14.37 -13.56 8.91
C GLU A 32 15.84 -13.35 8.57
N LEU A 33 16.27 -12.12 8.27
CA LEU A 33 17.69 -11.80 8.08
C LEU A 33 18.50 -11.92 9.37
N ALA A 34 17.95 -11.44 10.49
CA ALA A 34 18.59 -11.55 11.80
C ALA A 34 18.73 -13.02 12.26
N ASN A 35 17.77 -13.88 11.90
CA ASN A 35 17.84 -15.32 12.17
C ASN A 35 19.00 -16.01 11.43
N LEU A 36 19.40 -15.49 10.26
CA LEU A 36 20.49 -16.05 9.46
C LEU A 36 21.87 -15.59 9.94
N THR A 37 21.98 -14.41 10.55
CA THR A 37 23.25 -13.91 11.07
C THR A 37 23.07 -12.83 12.14
N SER A 38 23.81 -12.97 13.24
CA SER A 38 23.90 -11.97 14.31
C SER A 38 25.04 -10.96 14.11
N GLN A 39 25.81 -11.08 13.03
CA GLN A 39 26.99 -10.23 12.77
C GLN A 39 26.67 -8.94 12.03
N ARG A 40 25.41 -8.75 11.61
CA ARG A 40 24.95 -7.57 10.89
C ARG A 40 23.76 -6.96 11.62
N LEU A 41 23.65 -5.64 11.52
CA LEU A 41 22.48 -4.91 12.00
C LEU A 41 21.53 -4.71 10.83
N PHE A 42 20.25 -4.88 11.09
CA PHE A 42 19.17 -4.67 10.13
C PHE A 42 18.19 -3.67 10.74
N ALA A 43 17.62 -2.81 9.89
CA ALA A 43 16.61 -1.86 10.30
C ALA A 43 15.62 -1.63 9.15
N THR A 44 14.34 -1.68 9.49
CA THR A 44 13.25 -1.23 8.63
C THR A 44 12.99 0.25 8.85
N LEU A 45 13.06 1.05 7.79
CA LEU A 45 12.73 2.47 7.84
C LEU A 45 11.40 2.73 7.14
N LEU A 46 10.44 3.28 7.88
CA LEU A 46 9.25 3.85 7.25
C LEU A 46 9.68 4.97 6.32
N THR A 47 9.17 4.93 5.10
CA THR A 47 9.63 5.80 4.02
C THR A 47 8.43 6.48 3.37
N GLN A 48 8.53 7.78 3.17
CA GLN A 48 7.54 8.62 2.51
C GLN A 48 8.05 9.02 1.13
N VAL A 49 7.15 8.99 0.16
CA VAL A 49 7.45 9.35 -1.22
C VAL A 49 6.63 10.56 -1.60
N LYS A 50 7.31 11.65 -1.98
CA LYS A 50 6.68 12.85 -2.51
C LYS A 50 6.13 12.56 -3.91
N VAL A 51 4.93 13.05 -4.17
CA VAL A 51 4.22 12.96 -5.45
C VAL A 51 3.60 14.30 -5.82
N ASP A 52 3.26 14.50 -7.09
CA ASP A 52 2.56 15.70 -7.55
C ASP A 52 1.05 15.60 -7.21
N PRO A 53 0.46 16.52 -6.41
CA PRO A 53 -0.99 16.50 -6.17
C PRO A 53 -1.84 16.70 -7.43
N GLY A 54 -1.26 17.25 -8.51
CA GLY A 54 -1.90 17.38 -9.83
C GLY A 54 -1.74 16.17 -10.75
N ASP A 55 -1.14 15.07 -10.28
CA ASP A 55 -0.88 13.89 -11.12
C ASP A 55 -2.21 13.29 -11.68
N PRO A 56 -2.31 13.05 -13.00
CA PRO A 56 -3.50 12.47 -13.62
C PRO A 56 -3.95 11.12 -13.03
N ALA A 57 -3.05 10.37 -12.39
CA ALA A 57 -3.38 9.10 -11.73
C ALA A 57 -4.40 9.25 -10.60
N PHE A 58 -4.56 10.43 -10.01
CA PHE A 58 -5.62 10.70 -9.03
C PHE A 58 -7.00 10.70 -9.66
N ALA A 59 -7.13 11.21 -10.90
CA ALA A 59 -8.38 11.19 -11.66
C ALA A 59 -8.64 9.84 -12.35
N HIS A 60 -7.58 9.09 -12.66
CA HIS A 60 -7.67 7.79 -13.32
C HIS A 60 -6.92 6.69 -12.54
N PRO A 61 -7.53 6.15 -11.47
CA PRO A 61 -6.95 5.05 -10.69
C PRO A 61 -6.78 3.78 -11.53
N THR A 62 -5.58 3.20 -11.55
CA THR A 62 -5.26 2.00 -12.35
C THR A 62 -4.58 0.89 -11.56
N LYS A 63 -3.97 1.19 -10.41
CA LYS A 63 -3.16 0.21 -9.68
C LYS A 63 -4.04 -0.72 -8.85
N PRO A 64 -4.03 -2.04 -9.11
CA PRO A 64 -4.85 -2.98 -8.37
C PRO A 64 -4.28 -3.25 -6.97
N ILE A 65 -5.16 -3.32 -5.97
CA ILE A 65 -4.81 -3.62 -4.57
C ILE A 65 -5.79 -4.62 -3.95
N GLY A 66 -5.34 -5.31 -2.89
CA GLY A 66 -6.19 -6.21 -2.11
C GLY A 66 -6.62 -7.48 -2.87
N PRO A 67 -7.65 -8.18 -2.39
CA PRO A 67 -8.11 -9.45 -2.97
C PRO A 67 -8.79 -9.27 -4.33
N VAL A 68 -8.99 -10.39 -5.04
CA VAL A 68 -9.77 -10.48 -6.29
C VAL A 68 -11.23 -10.82 -6.00
N TYR A 69 -12.13 -10.34 -6.85
CA TYR A 69 -13.57 -10.55 -6.77
C TYR A 69 -14.14 -10.94 -8.15
N ASP A 70 -15.34 -11.52 -8.17
CA ASP A 70 -16.17 -11.50 -9.38
C ASP A 70 -16.72 -10.08 -9.63
N GLU A 71 -17.23 -9.84 -10.85
CA GLU A 71 -17.72 -8.53 -11.26
C GLU A 71 -18.86 -8.01 -10.38
N ALA A 72 -19.83 -8.86 -10.05
CA ALA A 72 -21.02 -8.47 -9.31
C ALA A 72 -20.65 -8.05 -7.88
N THR A 73 -19.80 -8.83 -7.23
CA THR A 73 -19.24 -8.53 -5.91
C THR A 73 -18.40 -7.26 -5.93
N ALA A 74 -17.53 -7.08 -6.93
CA ALA A 74 -16.70 -5.89 -7.06
C ALA A 74 -17.55 -4.61 -7.22
N ARG A 75 -18.57 -4.64 -8.10
CA ARG A 75 -19.47 -3.50 -8.33
C ARG A 75 -20.30 -3.15 -7.10
N ARG A 76 -20.77 -4.17 -6.36
CA ARG A 76 -21.49 -3.95 -5.09
C ARG A 76 -20.59 -3.27 -4.05
N LEU A 77 -19.38 -3.79 -3.83
CA LEU A 77 -18.41 -3.20 -2.89
C LEU A 77 -17.98 -1.79 -3.32
N ALA A 78 -17.88 -1.54 -4.62
CA ALA A 78 -17.62 -0.21 -5.17
C ALA A 78 -18.70 0.81 -4.75
N GLY A 79 -19.98 0.43 -4.88
CA GLY A 79 -21.10 1.28 -4.45
C GLY A 79 -21.17 1.48 -2.93
N GLU A 80 -20.94 0.42 -2.15
CA GLU A 80 -21.00 0.48 -0.67
C GLU A 80 -19.84 1.29 -0.07
N ARG A 81 -18.64 1.22 -0.66
CA ARG A 81 -17.40 1.71 -0.06
C ARG A 81 -16.75 2.87 -0.83
N GLY A 82 -17.40 3.34 -1.89
CA GLY A 82 -16.85 4.38 -2.77
C GLY A 82 -15.54 3.97 -3.46
N TRP A 83 -15.36 2.68 -3.73
CA TRP A 83 -14.15 2.20 -4.40
C TRP A 83 -14.23 2.38 -5.91
N THR A 84 -13.08 2.59 -6.55
CA THR A 84 -12.93 2.32 -7.99
C THR A 84 -12.51 0.87 -8.17
N VAL A 85 -13.11 0.18 -9.13
CA VAL A 85 -12.77 -1.22 -9.47
C VAL A 85 -12.51 -1.34 -10.97
N ALA A 86 -11.63 -2.25 -11.35
CA ALA A 86 -11.31 -2.55 -12.74
C ALA A 86 -11.07 -4.06 -12.96
N PRO A 87 -11.20 -4.56 -14.20
CA PRO A 87 -10.82 -5.93 -14.54
C PRO A 87 -9.33 -6.21 -14.26
N ASP A 88 -9.05 -7.40 -13.74
CA ASP A 88 -7.72 -7.99 -13.56
C ASP A 88 -7.80 -9.45 -14.03
N GLY A 89 -7.65 -9.67 -15.35
CA GLY A 89 -7.90 -10.96 -16.00
C GLY A 89 -9.39 -11.31 -16.07
N ASP A 90 -9.76 -12.51 -15.63
CA ASP A 90 -11.15 -12.98 -15.51
C ASP A 90 -11.84 -12.49 -14.22
N LYS A 91 -11.11 -11.77 -13.36
CA LYS A 91 -11.57 -11.23 -12.08
C LYS A 91 -11.56 -9.71 -12.08
N TRP A 92 -11.96 -9.14 -10.96
CA TRP A 92 -12.03 -7.72 -10.69
C TRP A 92 -11.31 -7.37 -9.40
N ARG A 93 -10.67 -6.20 -9.34
CA ARG A 93 -10.00 -5.70 -8.13
C ARG A 93 -10.30 -4.24 -7.88
N ARG A 94 -10.17 -3.83 -6.62
CA ARG A 94 -10.09 -2.42 -6.25
C ARG A 94 -8.84 -1.83 -6.88
N VAL A 95 -8.99 -0.69 -7.55
CA VAL A 95 -7.89 0.12 -8.07
C VAL A 95 -7.76 1.42 -7.31
N VAL A 96 -6.53 1.92 -7.20
CA VAL A 96 -6.18 3.16 -6.50
C VAL A 96 -5.24 4.01 -7.37
N PRO A 97 -5.14 5.32 -7.10
CA PRO A 97 -4.15 6.16 -7.73
C PRO A 97 -2.73 5.60 -7.56
N SER A 98 -1.92 5.72 -8.62
CA SER A 98 -0.50 5.35 -8.60
C SER A 98 0.32 6.46 -9.25
N PRO A 99 0.37 7.64 -8.62
CA PRO A 99 1.09 8.80 -9.15
C PRO A 99 2.59 8.52 -9.28
N ARG A 100 3.26 9.28 -10.15
CA ARG A 100 4.70 9.14 -10.35
C ARG A 100 5.45 9.60 -9.09
N PRO A 101 6.40 8.79 -8.58
CA PRO A 101 7.25 9.21 -7.47
C PRO A 101 8.17 10.35 -7.92
N LEU A 102 8.29 11.40 -7.11
CA LEU A 102 9.17 12.54 -7.37
C LEU A 102 10.42 12.52 -6.48
N ASP A 103 10.26 12.19 -5.20
CA ASP A 103 11.36 12.22 -4.24
C ASP A 103 11.10 11.27 -3.06
N ILE A 104 12.17 10.78 -2.43
CA ILE A 104 12.13 9.98 -1.21
C ILE A 104 12.56 10.87 -0.05
N LEU A 105 11.65 11.16 0.88
CA LEU A 105 11.92 12.16 1.93
C LEU A 105 13.03 11.71 2.89
N GLU A 106 13.10 10.42 3.19
CA GLU A 106 14.09 9.84 4.09
C GLU A 106 15.41 9.45 3.38
N VAL A 107 15.65 9.87 2.14
CA VAL A 107 16.84 9.48 1.35
C VAL A 107 18.16 9.83 2.06
N SER A 108 18.21 10.96 2.76
CA SER A 108 19.39 11.38 3.52
C SER A 108 19.66 10.49 4.73
N VAL A 109 18.62 10.05 5.42
CA VAL A 109 18.70 9.10 6.54
C VAL A 109 19.13 7.73 6.04
N ILE A 110 18.53 7.26 4.94
CA ILE A 110 18.89 5.99 4.30
C ILE A 110 20.37 5.99 3.87
N SER A 111 20.85 7.10 3.32
CA SER A 111 22.25 7.22 2.86
C SER A 111 23.26 7.39 4.00
N TYR A 112 22.80 7.79 5.18
CA TYR A 112 23.65 7.97 6.36
C TYR A 112 23.94 6.64 7.08
N LEU A 113 23.01 5.69 7.04
CA LEU A 113 23.11 4.37 7.67
C LEU A 113 23.95 3.40 6.84
#